data_AF-A0A4R6EUM4-F1
#
_entry.id   AF-A0A4R6EUM4-F1
#
_cell.length_a   1.000
_cell.length_b   1.000
_cell.length_c   1.000
_cell.angle_alpha   90.00
_cell.angle_beta   90.00
_cell.angle_gamma   90.00
#
_symmetry.space_group_name_H-M   'P 1'
#
loop_
_entity.id
_entity.type
_entity.pdbx_description
1 polymer ?
#
loop_
_entity_poly.entity_id
_entity_poly.type
_entity_poly.pdbx_seq_one_letter_code
_entity_poly.pdbx_strand_id
1 'polypeptide(L)'
;MRPSRSTAESVLSETDIQAFVDGLLAPERAAQMRRYLHDRPDEARRVAFYGKLNRQMQSSFQNTDDEERTPFSSLRLYGASLAGSLRRRARVIAAVLLVMLLAAGAFVWAAHVPDDALDAAAIMALERATAMKAPPDPGVDGRTLAAAPDLSSVGLRAMGAISQRVGPFALASGFVYRNPAGELAVLLSVPDLTATVQPHWQARRVGATRVLNWTTVRTRFVLAGRADTRGLMRGADLMAQH
;
A
#
# COMPACT_ATOMS: atom_id res chain seq x y z
N MET A 1 7.56 -6.66 58.03
CA MET A 1 6.63 -7.09 56.97
C MET A 1 6.23 -5.86 56.17
N ARG A 2 6.78 -5.66 54.96
CA ARG A 2 6.19 -4.74 53.96
C ARG A 2 4.98 -5.44 53.33
N PRO A 3 3.98 -4.67 52.90
CA PRO A 3 3.81 -4.55 51.46
C PRO A 3 3.79 -3.08 51.03
N SER A 4 4.61 -2.79 50.02
CA SER A 4 4.62 -1.58 49.21
C SER A 4 3.47 -1.62 48.20
N ARG A 5 2.60 -0.59 48.14
CA ARG A 5 1.85 -0.22 46.93
C ARG A 5 1.59 1.30 46.82
N SER A 6 2.30 1.89 45.85
CA SER A 6 1.90 2.97 44.95
C SER A 6 1.59 4.38 45.47
N THR A 7 2.64 5.20 45.47
CA THR A 7 2.60 6.59 45.00
C THR A 7 1.83 6.70 43.67
N ALA A 8 0.67 7.37 43.64
CA ALA A 8 0.07 8.09 42.49
C ALA A 8 -1.46 8.28 42.67
N GLU A 9 -1.87 9.26 43.46
CA GLU A 9 -3.28 9.71 43.52
C GLU A 9 -3.26 11.24 43.42
N SER A 10 -3.72 11.90 42.37
CA SER A 10 -3.70 11.58 40.94
C SER A 10 -3.29 12.89 40.25
N VAL A 11 -2.28 12.85 39.39
CA VAL A 11 -1.89 14.00 38.57
C VAL A 11 -3.00 14.23 37.56
N LEU A 12 -3.56 15.44 37.50
CA LEU A 12 -4.54 15.85 36.50
C LEU A 12 -4.07 15.40 35.10
N SER A 13 -4.85 14.54 34.44
CA SER A 13 -4.46 13.92 33.16
C SER A 13 -4.84 14.83 31.99
N GLU A 14 -4.15 14.72 30.86
CA GLU A 14 -4.49 15.42 29.59
C GLU A 14 -5.96 15.19 29.18
N THR A 15 -6.52 14.02 29.53
CA THR A 15 -7.93 13.69 29.33
C THR A 15 -8.87 14.63 30.10
N ASP A 16 -8.49 15.07 31.30
CA ASP A 16 -9.28 15.97 32.12
C ASP A 16 -9.25 17.41 31.58
N ILE A 17 -8.15 17.79 30.92
CA ILE A 17 -8.00 19.10 30.25
C ILE A 17 -8.94 19.19 29.06
N GLN A 18 -9.00 18.13 28.23
CA GLN A 18 -9.92 18.07 27.09
C GLN A 18 -11.39 18.08 27.54
N ALA A 19 -11.73 17.28 28.55
CA ALA A 19 -13.08 17.26 29.10
C ALA A 19 -13.49 18.59 29.77
N PHE A 20 -12.54 19.38 30.29
CA PHE A 20 -12.80 20.74 30.77
C PHE A 20 -13.10 21.71 29.62
N VAL A 21 -12.33 21.66 28.54
CA VAL A 21 -12.53 22.48 27.33
C VAL A 21 -13.87 22.19 26.68
N ASP A 22 -14.29 20.93 26.69
CA ASP A 22 -15.55 20.48 26.12
C ASP A 22 -16.75 20.67 27.06
N GLY A 23 -16.52 21.15 28.30
CA GLY A 23 -17.58 21.38 29.30
C GLY A 23 -18.18 20.10 29.90
N LEU A 24 -17.52 18.96 29.71
CA LEU A 24 -17.98 17.62 30.11
C LEU A 24 -17.45 17.17 31.47
N LEU A 25 -16.69 18.03 32.15
CA LEU A 25 -16.15 17.76 33.47
C LEU A 25 -17.23 17.94 34.56
N ALA A 26 -17.29 17.00 35.50
CA ALA A 26 -18.16 17.13 36.69
C ALA A 26 -17.87 18.46 37.42
N PRO A 27 -18.89 19.16 37.96
CA PRO A 27 -18.75 20.52 38.46
C PRO A 27 -17.72 20.66 39.59
N GLU A 28 -17.53 19.62 40.41
CA GLU A 28 -16.52 19.53 41.46
C GLU A 28 -15.09 19.48 40.89
N ARG A 29 -14.88 18.64 39.86
CA ARG A 29 -13.61 18.53 39.11
C ARG A 29 -13.32 19.80 38.31
N ALA A 30 -14.35 20.46 37.76
CA ALA A 30 -14.21 21.72 37.04
C ALA A 30 -13.76 22.87 37.95
N ALA A 31 -14.25 22.90 39.20
CA ALA A 31 -13.77 23.86 40.19
C ALA A 31 -12.30 23.61 40.58
N GLN A 32 -11.88 22.34 40.68
CA GLN A 32 -10.49 21.96 40.91
C GLN A 32 -9.59 22.35 39.73
N MET A 33 -10.04 22.13 38.49
CA MET A 33 -9.34 22.52 37.28
C MET A 33 -9.20 24.05 37.16
N ARG A 34 -10.23 24.83 37.51
CA ARG A 34 -10.14 26.30 37.54
C ARG A 34 -9.08 26.80 38.53
N ARG A 35 -8.94 26.17 39.70
CA ARG A 35 -7.87 26.50 40.66
C ARG A 35 -6.49 26.13 40.11
N TYR A 36 -6.37 24.95 39.52
CA TYR A 36 -5.13 24.50 38.88
C TYR A 36 -4.66 25.42 37.74
N LEU A 37 -5.58 25.86 36.89
CA LEU A 37 -5.29 26.78 35.78
C LEU A 37 -5.02 28.21 36.26
N HIS A 38 -5.60 28.62 37.40
CA HIS A 38 -5.28 29.90 38.04
C HIS A 38 -3.83 29.96 38.51
N ASP A 39 -3.31 28.86 39.06
CA ASP A 39 -1.93 28.75 39.55
C ASP A 39 -0.91 28.50 38.42
N ARG A 40 -1.37 28.29 37.17
CA ARG A 40 -0.54 27.99 35.98
C ARG A 40 -0.99 28.78 34.75
N PRO A 41 -0.64 30.08 34.66
CA PRO A 41 -1.11 30.97 33.60
C PRO A 41 -0.61 30.59 32.20
N ASP A 42 0.50 29.85 32.09
CA ASP A 42 1.04 29.37 30.82
C ASP A 42 0.18 28.24 30.24
N GLU A 43 -0.31 27.36 31.11
CA GLU A 43 -1.16 26.23 30.74
C GLU A 43 -2.59 26.71 30.45
N ALA A 44 -3.10 27.67 31.23
CA ALA A 44 -4.37 28.35 30.96
C ALA A 44 -4.40 29.01 29.57
N ARG A 45 -3.29 29.63 29.15
CA ARG A 45 -3.16 30.22 27.80
C ARG A 45 -3.19 29.15 26.71
N ARG A 46 -2.53 28.02 26.91
CA ARG A 46 -2.52 26.90 25.95
C ARG A 46 -3.91 26.29 25.79
N VAL A 47 -4.63 26.10 26.89
CA VAL A 47 -6.00 25.58 26.92
C VAL A 47 -7.00 26.54 26.27
N ALA A 48 -6.88 27.85 26.54
CA ALA A 48 -7.71 28.87 25.92
C ALA A 48 -7.48 28.98 24.40
N PHE A 49 -6.23 28.77 23.93
CA PHE A 49 -5.89 28.74 22.52
C PHE A 49 -6.60 27.57 21.80
N TYR A 50 -6.54 26.35 22.34
CA TYR A 50 -7.25 25.21 21.77
C TYR A 50 -8.78 25.38 21.83
N GLY A 51 -9.32 25.94 22.92
CA GLY A 51 -10.74 26.27 23.02
C GLY A 51 -11.21 27.34 22.03
N LYS A 52 -10.31 28.22 21.56
CA LYS A 52 -10.63 29.21 20.50
C LYS A 52 -10.61 28.54 19.12
N LEU A 53 -9.64 27.66 18.86
CA LEU A 53 -9.54 26.90 17.61
C LEU A 53 -10.74 25.97 17.41
N ASN A 54 -11.16 25.27 18.48
CA ASN A 54 -12.32 24.37 18.43
C ASN A 54 -13.63 25.13 18.19
N ARG A 55 -13.80 26.29 18.84
CA ARG A 55 -14.95 27.17 18.61
C ARG A 55 -14.97 27.76 17.20
N GLN A 56 -13.80 28.06 16.63
CA GLN A 56 -13.71 28.55 15.25
C GLN A 56 -14.15 27.47 14.25
N MET A 57 -13.72 26.22 14.45
CA MET A 57 -14.19 25.08 13.65
C MET A 57 -15.70 24.84 13.82
N GLN A 58 -16.23 24.96 15.04
CA GLN A 58 -17.67 24.83 15.31
C GLN A 58 -18.50 25.98 14.71
N SER A 59 -17.99 27.23 14.73
CA SER A 59 -18.69 28.38 14.17
C SER A 59 -18.83 28.30 12.63
N SER A 60 -17.85 27.70 11.95
CA SER A 60 -17.96 27.43 10.50
C SER A 60 -19.06 26.42 10.14
N PHE A 61 -19.53 25.62 11.10
CA PHE A 61 -20.67 24.72 10.93
C PHE A 61 -21.99 25.30 11.46
N GLN A 62 -21.97 26.37 12.26
CA GLN A 62 -23.18 27.00 12.84
C GLN A 62 -23.74 28.15 11.98
N ASN A 63 -22.96 28.76 11.09
CA ASN A 63 -23.39 29.87 10.23
C ASN A 63 -24.44 29.52 9.15
N THR A 64 -25.02 28.31 9.18
CA THR A 64 -26.12 27.90 8.28
C THR A 64 -27.49 27.89 8.98
N ASP A 65 -27.54 28.05 10.32
CA ASP A 65 -28.76 27.82 11.11
C ASP A 65 -29.27 29.08 11.85
N ASP A 66 -28.87 30.29 11.43
CA ASP A 66 -29.40 31.57 11.95
C ASP A 66 -30.64 32.02 11.15
N GLU A 67 -31.70 31.22 11.13
CA GLU A 67 -33.03 31.74 10.86
C GLU A 67 -34.09 30.88 11.57
N GLU A 68 -34.63 31.50 12.63
CA GLU A 68 -35.98 31.35 13.20
C GLU A 68 -36.03 30.97 14.69
N ARG A 69 -36.46 31.98 15.44
CA ARG A 69 -36.66 32.01 16.89
C ARG A 69 -38.10 31.58 17.24
N THR A 70 -38.20 30.78 18.31
CA THR A 70 -39.17 30.82 19.44
C THR A 70 -40.58 30.20 19.30
N PRO A 71 -41.27 29.81 20.41
CA PRO A 71 -40.78 29.31 21.71
C PRO A 71 -41.66 28.26 22.48
N PHE A 72 -41.07 27.71 23.55
CA PHE A 72 -41.64 27.14 24.80
C PHE A 72 -42.17 25.68 24.91
N SER A 73 -41.52 25.00 25.87
CA SER A 73 -41.95 23.89 26.76
C SER A 73 -42.24 22.50 26.20
N SER A 74 -41.19 21.66 26.13
CA SER A 74 -41.23 20.28 26.67
C SER A 74 -39.80 19.78 26.92
N LEU A 75 -39.19 20.28 28.00
CA LEU A 75 -37.91 19.76 28.48
C LEU A 75 -38.07 18.29 28.92
N ARG A 76 -37.15 17.44 28.45
CA ARG A 76 -36.79 16.09 28.95
C ARG A 76 -37.20 14.84 28.16
N LEU A 77 -37.65 14.91 26.90
CA LEU A 77 -37.80 13.68 26.08
C LEU A 77 -37.03 13.63 24.74
N TYR A 78 -36.31 14.68 24.34
CA TYR A 78 -35.65 14.76 23.01
C TYR A 78 -34.14 14.44 22.99
N GLY A 79 -33.53 14.06 24.13
CA GLY A 79 -32.10 13.72 24.18
C GLY A 79 -31.75 12.32 23.66
N ALA A 80 -32.73 11.42 23.64
CA ALA A 80 -32.50 10.01 23.29
C ALA A 80 -32.44 9.75 21.77
N SER A 81 -33.12 10.57 20.94
CA SER A 81 -33.22 10.34 19.49
C SER A 81 -32.06 10.92 18.69
N LEU A 82 -31.50 12.06 19.11
CA LEU A 82 -30.34 12.70 18.46
C LEU A 82 -29.04 11.94 18.69
N ALA A 83 -28.82 11.43 19.91
CA ALA A 83 -27.71 10.52 20.20
C ALA A 83 -27.81 9.23 19.37
N GLY A 84 -29.02 8.73 19.12
CA GLY A 84 -29.28 7.58 18.24
C GLY A 84 -28.92 7.86 16.78
N SER A 85 -29.30 9.02 16.24
CA SER A 85 -28.97 9.47 14.88
C SER A 85 -27.46 9.68 14.68
N LEU A 86 -26.79 10.34 15.63
CA LEU A 86 -25.35 10.57 15.58
C LEU A 86 -24.57 9.26 15.70
N ARG A 87 -24.98 8.35 16.60
CA ARG A 87 -24.42 7.00 16.71
C ARG A 87 -24.68 6.18 15.44
N ARG A 88 -25.84 6.36 14.79
CA ARG A 88 -26.15 5.71 13.50
C ARG A 88 -25.24 6.22 12.39
N ARG A 89 -25.03 7.54 12.28
CA ARG A 89 -24.08 8.14 11.31
C ARG A 89 -22.65 7.69 11.56
N ALA A 90 -22.19 7.68 12.82
CA ALA A 90 -20.88 7.16 13.18
C ALA A 90 -20.71 5.68 12.83
N ARG A 91 -21.74 4.84 13.04
CA ARG A 91 -21.74 3.43 12.61
C ARG A 91 -21.69 3.28 11.09
N VAL A 92 -22.39 4.13 10.33
CA VAL A 92 -22.31 4.11 8.86
C VAL A 92 -20.90 4.49 8.40
N ILE A 93 -20.30 5.54 8.95
CA ILE A 93 -18.92 5.95 8.60
C ILE A 93 -17.93 4.83 8.96
N ALA A 94 -18.04 4.24 10.16
CA ALA A 94 -17.19 3.13 10.56
C ALA A 94 -17.36 1.90 9.65
N ALA A 95 -18.60 1.59 9.25
CA ALA A 95 -18.87 0.50 8.31
C ALA A 95 -18.28 0.79 6.92
N VAL A 96 -18.39 2.01 6.41
CA VAL A 96 -17.79 2.41 5.12
C VAL A 96 -16.26 2.31 5.18
N LEU A 97 -15.63 2.79 6.26
CA LEU A 97 -14.19 2.67 6.45
C LEU A 97 -13.75 1.20 6.54
N LEU A 98 -14.49 0.35 7.25
CA LEU A 98 -14.23 -1.08 7.32
C LEU A 98 -14.33 -1.74 5.94
N VAL A 99 -15.39 -1.42 5.18
CA VAL A 99 -15.56 -1.93 3.80
C VAL A 99 -14.42 -1.46 2.90
N MET A 100 -14.00 -0.19 2.99
CA MET A 100 -12.84 0.31 2.24
C MET A 100 -11.55 -0.40 2.62
N LEU A 101 -11.32 -0.66 3.92
CA LEU A 101 -10.15 -1.38 4.39
C LEU A 101 -10.14 -2.83 3.88
N LEU A 102 -11.30 -3.51 3.94
CA LEU A 102 -11.45 -4.86 3.40
C LEU A 102 -11.27 -4.90 1.88
N ALA A 103 -11.81 -3.92 1.15
CA ALA A 103 -11.63 -3.80 -0.29
C ALA A 103 -10.16 -3.54 -0.66
N ALA A 104 -9.47 -2.66 0.08
CA ALA A 104 -8.05 -2.41 -0.11
C ALA A 104 -7.20 -3.66 0.19
N GLY A 105 -7.50 -4.36 1.29
CA GLY A 105 -6.83 -5.62 1.63
C GLY A 105 -7.06 -6.72 0.58
N ALA A 106 -8.31 -6.87 0.11
CA ALA A 106 -8.65 -7.79 -0.96
C ALA A 106 -7.93 -7.43 -2.27
N PHE A 107 -7.81 -6.14 -2.59
CA PHE A 107 -7.07 -5.67 -3.76
C PHE A 107 -5.58 -6.00 -3.66
N VAL A 108 -4.94 -5.74 -2.52
CA VAL A 108 -3.53 -6.08 -2.29
C VAL A 108 -3.30 -7.58 -2.41
N TRP A 109 -4.19 -8.40 -1.83
CA TRP A 109 -4.09 -9.85 -1.92
C TRP A 109 -4.31 -10.36 -3.36
N ALA A 110 -5.28 -9.80 -4.08
CA ALA A 110 -5.55 -10.17 -5.47
C ALA A 110 -4.45 -9.74 -6.45
N ALA A 111 -3.73 -8.65 -6.14
CA ALA A 111 -2.59 -8.17 -6.92
C ALA A 111 -1.28 -8.92 -6.60
N HIS A 112 -1.25 -9.70 -5.52
CA HIS A 112 -0.05 -10.44 -5.14
C HIS A 112 0.25 -11.54 -6.17
N VAL A 113 1.48 -11.50 -6.70
CA VAL A 113 1.99 -12.50 -7.64
C VAL A 113 2.87 -13.47 -6.86
N PRO A 114 2.54 -14.78 -6.82
CA PRO A 114 3.40 -15.76 -6.16
C PRO A 114 4.81 -15.76 -6.74
N ASP A 115 5.82 -15.97 -5.89
CA ASP A 115 7.23 -15.87 -6.30
C ASP A 115 7.58 -16.78 -7.48
N ASP A 116 7.03 -17.99 -7.49
CA ASP A 116 7.30 -18.99 -8.53
C ASP A 116 6.41 -18.82 -9.79
N ALA A 117 5.40 -17.95 -9.75
CA ALA A 117 4.47 -17.80 -10.87
C ALA A 117 5.14 -17.14 -12.08
N LEU A 118 6.03 -16.17 -11.85
CA LEU A 118 6.80 -15.54 -12.92
C LEU A 118 7.85 -16.49 -13.50
N ASP A 119 8.53 -17.29 -12.65
CA ASP A 119 9.46 -18.34 -13.07
C ASP A 119 8.75 -19.37 -13.97
N ALA A 120 7.60 -19.89 -13.52
CA ALA A 120 6.80 -20.85 -14.28
C ALA A 120 6.31 -20.26 -15.61
N ALA A 121 5.85 -19.00 -15.60
CA ALA A 121 5.46 -18.29 -16.81
C ALA A 121 6.62 -18.14 -17.80
N ALA A 122 7.83 -17.84 -17.33
CA ALA A 122 9.01 -17.71 -18.18
C ALA A 122 9.43 -19.06 -18.79
N ILE A 123 9.33 -20.15 -18.01
CA ILE A 123 9.58 -21.51 -18.51
C ILE A 123 8.55 -21.88 -19.59
N MET A 124 7.25 -21.71 -19.31
CA MET A 124 6.19 -22.01 -20.30
C MET A 124 6.34 -21.17 -21.58
N ALA A 125 6.69 -19.89 -21.43
CA ALA A 125 6.98 -19.01 -22.53
C ALA A 125 8.16 -19.50 -23.38
N LEU A 126 9.26 -19.91 -22.73
CA LEU A 126 10.44 -20.44 -23.38
C LEU A 126 10.14 -21.75 -24.12
N GLU A 127 9.38 -22.65 -23.49
CA GLU A 127 8.96 -23.92 -24.09
C GLU A 127 8.11 -23.68 -25.34
N ARG A 128 7.14 -22.77 -25.27
CA ARG A 128 6.29 -22.39 -26.41
C ARG A 128 7.13 -21.78 -27.54
N ALA A 129 8.03 -20.85 -27.22
CA ALA A 129 8.91 -20.22 -28.20
C ALA A 129 9.87 -21.25 -28.86
N THR A 130 10.36 -22.21 -28.07
CA THR A 130 11.23 -23.29 -28.56
C THR A 130 10.48 -24.25 -29.47
N ALA A 131 9.26 -24.64 -29.10
CA ALA A 131 8.39 -25.48 -29.92
C ALA A 131 8.07 -24.84 -31.27
N MET A 132 7.82 -23.53 -31.30
CA MET A 132 7.54 -22.76 -32.52
C MET A 132 8.81 -22.33 -33.27
N LYS A 133 9.99 -22.42 -32.64
CA LYS A 133 11.25 -21.81 -33.07
C LYS A 133 11.13 -20.30 -33.38
N ALA A 134 10.13 -19.63 -32.82
CA ALA A 134 9.73 -18.27 -33.12
C ALA A 134 9.10 -17.62 -31.87
N PRO A 135 9.06 -16.28 -31.76
CA PRO A 135 8.30 -15.62 -30.71
C PRO A 135 6.81 -16.00 -30.81
N PRO A 136 6.10 -16.17 -29.68
CA PRO A 136 4.68 -16.54 -29.70
C PRO A 136 3.76 -15.51 -30.36
N ASP A 137 4.18 -14.24 -30.39
CA ASP A 137 3.50 -13.18 -31.11
C ASP A 137 4.38 -12.69 -32.27
N PRO A 138 4.19 -13.23 -33.49
CA PRO A 138 5.02 -12.89 -34.65
C PRO A 138 4.63 -11.54 -35.29
N GLY A 139 3.54 -10.88 -34.86
CA GLY A 139 2.99 -9.66 -35.45
C GLY A 139 3.42 -8.36 -34.76
N VAL A 140 4.39 -8.44 -33.84
CA VAL A 140 4.82 -7.32 -33.00
C VAL A 140 5.48 -6.23 -33.84
N ASP A 141 5.04 -4.98 -33.68
CA ASP A 141 5.57 -3.84 -34.43
C ASP A 141 7.04 -3.52 -34.05
N GLY A 142 7.76 -2.90 -34.98
CA GLY A 142 9.16 -2.54 -34.77
C GLY A 142 9.38 -1.61 -33.57
N ARG A 143 8.35 -0.86 -33.16
CA ARG A 143 8.39 0.02 -31.99
C ARG A 143 8.40 -0.78 -30.68
N THR A 144 7.57 -1.80 -30.55
CA THR A 144 7.59 -2.67 -29.37
C THR A 144 8.90 -3.43 -29.31
N LEU A 145 9.41 -3.93 -30.45
CA LEU A 145 10.71 -4.60 -30.48
C LEU A 145 11.88 -3.65 -30.12
N ALA A 146 11.80 -2.37 -30.51
CA ALA A 146 12.79 -1.36 -30.14
C ALA A 146 12.78 -1.00 -28.64
N ALA A 147 11.70 -1.34 -27.92
CA ALA A 147 11.64 -1.21 -26.46
C ALA A 147 12.32 -2.38 -25.73
N ALA A 148 12.76 -3.43 -26.45
CA ALA A 148 13.49 -4.53 -25.86
C ALA A 148 14.85 -4.06 -25.33
N PRO A 149 15.26 -4.48 -24.12
CA PRO A 149 16.60 -4.25 -23.62
C PRO A 149 17.70 -4.71 -24.61
N ASP A 150 18.71 -3.87 -24.81
CA ASP A 150 19.83 -4.22 -25.68
C ASP A 150 20.78 -5.21 -24.99
N LEU A 151 20.64 -6.48 -25.36
CA LEU A 151 21.50 -7.57 -24.93
C LEU A 151 22.43 -8.07 -26.05
N SER A 152 22.58 -7.28 -27.13
CA SER A 152 23.36 -7.66 -28.30
C SER A 152 24.85 -7.82 -27.99
N SER A 153 25.37 -7.06 -27.02
CA SER A 153 26.76 -7.14 -26.53
C SER A 153 27.11 -8.51 -25.92
N VAL A 154 26.12 -9.23 -25.39
CA VAL A 154 26.27 -10.60 -24.86
C VAL A 154 25.80 -11.67 -25.85
N GLY A 155 25.44 -11.26 -27.07
CA GLY A 155 25.02 -12.11 -28.17
C GLY A 155 23.52 -12.41 -28.21
N LEU A 156 22.70 -11.82 -27.33
CA LEU A 156 21.24 -12.03 -27.32
C LEU A 156 20.55 -10.96 -28.16
N ARG A 157 19.86 -11.39 -29.22
CA ARG A 157 19.10 -10.47 -30.09
C ARG A 157 17.60 -10.69 -29.92
N ALA A 158 16.87 -9.60 -29.68
CA ALA A 158 15.42 -9.65 -29.55
C ALA A 158 14.78 -10.09 -30.88
N MET A 159 13.85 -11.03 -30.81
CA MET A 159 13.10 -11.58 -31.94
C MET A 159 11.65 -11.11 -31.96
N GLY A 160 11.04 -10.85 -30.80
CA GLY A 160 9.64 -10.49 -30.67
C GLY A 160 9.23 -10.30 -29.21
N ALA A 161 8.08 -9.67 -29.01
CA ALA A 161 7.48 -9.51 -27.69
C ALA A 161 6.66 -10.76 -27.30
N ILE A 162 6.42 -10.89 -26.00
CA ILE A 162 5.58 -11.93 -25.44
C ILE A 162 4.87 -11.39 -24.21
N SER A 163 3.65 -11.86 -23.98
CA SER A 163 2.93 -11.65 -22.72
C SER A 163 2.43 -12.99 -22.17
N GLN A 164 2.50 -13.14 -20.85
CA GLN A 164 2.10 -14.36 -20.15
C GLN A 164 1.37 -13.99 -18.87
N ARG A 165 0.22 -14.61 -18.62
CA ARG A 165 -0.54 -14.39 -17.38
C ARG A 165 0.17 -15.07 -16.21
N VAL A 166 0.45 -14.32 -15.14
CA VAL A 166 1.15 -14.78 -13.92
C VAL A 166 0.25 -14.80 -12.67
N GLY A 167 -0.96 -14.28 -12.79
CA GLY A 167 -1.97 -14.31 -11.73
C GLY A 167 -3.36 -13.99 -12.27
N PRO A 168 -4.39 -13.92 -11.41
CA PRO A 168 -5.75 -13.62 -11.82
C PRO A 168 -5.87 -12.23 -12.48
N PHE A 169 -5.06 -11.26 -12.04
CA PHE A 169 -5.07 -9.88 -12.53
C PHE A 169 -3.70 -9.39 -13.01
N ALA A 170 -2.68 -10.25 -12.99
CA ALA A 170 -1.32 -9.88 -13.33
C ALA A 170 -0.88 -10.49 -14.67
N LEU A 171 -0.37 -9.62 -15.54
CA LEU A 171 0.19 -9.98 -16.84
C LEU A 171 1.68 -9.62 -16.84
N ALA A 172 2.53 -10.61 -17.06
CA ALA A 172 3.93 -10.39 -17.33
C ALA A 172 4.10 -10.11 -18.83
N SER A 173 4.94 -9.13 -19.15
CA SER A 173 5.31 -8.79 -20.52
C SER A 173 6.82 -8.88 -20.69
N GLY A 174 7.28 -9.09 -21.92
CA GLY A 174 8.68 -9.33 -22.15
C GLY A 174 9.03 -9.61 -23.60
N PHE A 175 10.20 -10.20 -23.79
CA PHE A 175 10.79 -10.41 -25.11
C PHE A 175 11.46 -11.77 -25.22
N VAL A 176 11.36 -12.36 -26.41
CA VAL A 176 12.10 -13.55 -26.80
C VAL A 176 13.40 -13.12 -27.46
N TYR A 177 14.52 -13.67 -27.00
CA TYR A 177 15.84 -13.46 -27.55
C TYR A 177 16.36 -14.73 -28.21
N ARG A 178 17.25 -14.54 -29.18
CA ARG A 178 18.02 -15.63 -29.80
C ARG A 178 19.49 -15.31 -29.78
N ASN A 179 20.30 -16.32 -29.49
CA ASN A 179 21.75 -16.22 -29.57
C ASN A 179 22.30 -16.71 -30.93
N PRO A 180 23.61 -16.55 -31.22
CA PRO A 180 24.19 -16.97 -32.50
C PRO A 180 24.15 -18.48 -32.73
N ALA A 181 24.05 -19.28 -31.67
CA ALA A 181 23.87 -20.74 -31.75
C ALA A 181 22.41 -21.15 -32.04
N GLY A 182 21.49 -20.19 -32.16
CA GLY A 182 20.07 -20.44 -32.39
C GLY A 182 19.28 -20.82 -31.14
N GLU A 183 19.91 -20.76 -29.96
CA GLU A 183 19.26 -21.01 -28.68
C GLU A 183 18.39 -19.81 -28.28
N LEU A 184 17.23 -20.09 -27.68
CA LEU A 184 16.28 -19.08 -27.27
C LEU A 184 16.43 -18.76 -25.78
N ALA A 185 16.16 -17.50 -25.44
CA ALA A 185 15.96 -17.04 -24.08
C ALA A 185 14.71 -16.17 -24.01
N VAL A 186 14.05 -16.11 -22.87
CA VAL A 186 12.87 -15.28 -22.64
C VAL A 186 13.14 -14.39 -21.43
N LEU A 187 13.01 -13.09 -21.62
CA LEU A 187 12.96 -12.12 -20.54
C LEU A 187 11.49 -11.78 -20.28
N LEU A 188 11.01 -11.95 -19.05
CA LEU A 188 9.73 -11.45 -18.59
C LEU A 188 9.92 -10.43 -17.48
N SER A 189 8.98 -9.50 -17.39
CA SER A 189 8.88 -8.51 -16.33
C SER A 189 7.43 -8.36 -15.89
N VAL A 190 7.23 -8.08 -14.60
CA VAL A 190 5.90 -7.78 -14.05
C VAL A 190 6.02 -6.69 -12.98
N PRO A 191 5.15 -5.66 -12.99
CA PRO A 191 5.04 -4.73 -11.89
C PRO A 191 4.58 -5.45 -10.62
N ASP A 192 5.30 -5.24 -9.52
CA ASP A 192 4.97 -5.79 -8.21
C ASP A 192 5.33 -4.78 -7.13
N LEU A 193 4.29 -4.17 -6.54
CA LEU A 193 4.44 -3.19 -5.46
C LEU A 193 4.78 -3.84 -4.12
N THR A 194 4.59 -5.16 -4.01
CA THR A 194 4.80 -5.94 -2.78
C THR A 194 6.17 -6.60 -2.73
N ALA A 195 6.88 -6.66 -3.86
CA ALA A 195 8.16 -7.33 -3.96
C ALA A 195 9.27 -6.61 -3.18
N THR A 196 10.06 -7.39 -2.46
CA THR A 196 11.29 -6.93 -1.82
C THR A 196 12.34 -6.64 -2.90
N VAL A 197 12.93 -5.45 -2.85
CA VAL A 197 14.01 -5.07 -3.77
C VAL A 197 15.18 -6.04 -3.61
N GLN A 198 15.61 -6.62 -4.74
CA GLN A 198 16.68 -7.59 -4.82
C GLN A 198 17.49 -7.30 -6.09
N PRO A 199 18.48 -6.40 -6.00
CA PRO A 199 19.21 -5.91 -7.17
C PRO A 199 20.23 -6.92 -7.69
N HIS A 200 20.61 -7.92 -6.89
CA HIS A 200 21.41 -9.04 -7.36
C HIS A 200 20.49 -10.12 -7.93
N TRP A 201 20.85 -10.70 -9.07
CA TRP A 201 20.09 -11.83 -9.59
C TRP A 201 20.37 -13.11 -8.81
N GLN A 202 19.37 -13.97 -8.73
CA GLN A 202 19.50 -15.34 -8.23
C GLN A 202 19.27 -16.32 -9.37
N ALA A 203 20.08 -17.39 -9.40
CA ALA A 203 19.93 -18.45 -10.38
C ALA A 203 19.23 -19.67 -9.76
N ARG A 204 18.18 -20.13 -10.43
CA ARG A 204 17.51 -21.40 -10.15
C ARG A 204 17.57 -22.29 -11.39
N ARG A 205 17.81 -23.58 -11.20
CA ARG A 205 17.77 -24.56 -12.29
C ARG A 205 16.56 -25.47 -12.13
N VAL A 206 15.77 -25.58 -13.18
CA VAL A 206 14.59 -26.45 -13.25
C VAL A 206 14.76 -27.35 -14.47
N GLY A 207 15.19 -28.60 -14.24
CA GLY A 207 15.53 -29.53 -15.30
C GLY A 207 16.68 -29.01 -16.18
N ALA A 208 16.44 -28.90 -17.49
CA ALA A 208 17.40 -28.34 -18.45
C ALA A 208 17.37 -26.80 -18.53
N THR A 209 16.39 -26.16 -17.90
CA THR A 209 16.17 -24.72 -17.95
C THR A 209 16.84 -24.04 -16.76
N ARG A 210 17.47 -22.90 -17.02
CA ARG A 210 17.98 -21.98 -15.99
C ARG A 210 17.12 -20.72 -16.00
N VAL A 211 16.76 -20.30 -14.81
CA VAL A 211 15.95 -19.11 -14.54
C VAL A 211 16.81 -18.18 -13.69
N LEU A 212 16.94 -16.93 -14.13
CA LEU A 212 17.66 -15.88 -13.44
C LEU A 212 16.63 -14.81 -13.05
N ASN A 213 16.39 -14.62 -11.76
CA ASN A 213 15.39 -13.66 -11.29
C ASN A 213 16.06 -12.52 -10.50
N TRP A 214 15.51 -11.32 -10.60
CA TRP A 214 15.90 -10.16 -9.81
C TRP A 214 14.73 -9.20 -9.68
N THR A 215 14.82 -8.29 -8.71
CA THR A 215 13.77 -7.32 -8.43
C THR A 215 14.38 -5.92 -8.31
N THR A 216 13.96 -5.04 -9.21
CA THR A 216 14.25 -3.60 -9.13
C THR A 216 13.11 -2.88 -8.42
N VAL A 217 13.15 -1.55 -8.33
CA VAL A 217 12.06 -0.78 -7.71
C VAL A 217 10.73 -1.09 -8.40
N ARG A 218 9.86 -1.82 -7.68
CA ARG A 218 8.48 -2.17 -8.07
C ARG A 218 8.34 -3.05 -9.31
N THR A 219 9.42 -3.65 -9.82
CA THR A 219 9.36 -4.53 -10.99
C THR A 219 10.21 -5.77 -10.76
N ARG A 220 9.60 -6.94 -10.93
CA ARG A 220 10.29 -8.22 -10.93
C ARG A 220 10.63 -8.61 -12.35
N PHE A 221 11.81 -9.18 -12.51
CA PHE A 221 12.32 -9.65 -13.77
C PHE A 221 12.74 -11.12 -13.67
N VAL A 222 12.54 -11.84 -14.77
CA VAL A 222 13.01 -13.21 -14.93
C VAL A 222 13.58 -13.37 -16.34
N LEU A 223 14.81 -13.85 -16.43
CA LEU A 223 15.45 -14.29 -17.65
C LEU A 223 15.59 -15.81 -17.64
N ALA A 224 14.85 -16.49 -18.51
CA ALA A 224 14.85 -17.94 -18.67
C ALA A 224 15.54 -18.36 -19.97
N GLY A 225 16.32 -19.42 -19.92
CA GLY A 225 16.96 -20.03 -21.09
C GLY A 225 17.38 -21.46 -20.75
N ARG A 226 17.94 -22.21 -21.71
CA ARG A 226 18.57 -23.48 -21.33
C ARG A 226 19.78 -23.21 -20.44
N ALA A 227 20.12 -24.16 -19.58
CA ALA A 227 21.22 -24.02 -18.64
C ALA A 227 22.60 -23.87 -19.31
N ASP A 228 22.74 -24.31 -20.55
CA ASP A 228 23.91 -24.17 -21.42
C ASP A 228 23.87 -22.92 -22.31
N THR A 229 22.78 -22.15 -22.28
CA THR A 229 22.61 -20.98 -23.16
C THR A 229 23.69 -19.95 -22.91
N ARG A 230 24.50 -19.71 -23.95
CA ARG A 230 25.57 -18.72 -23.90
C ARG A 230 24.99 -17.31 -23.79
N GLY A 231 25.60 -16.49 -22.95
CA GLY A 231 25.21 -15.08 -22.75
C GLY A 231 24.12 -14.86 -21.70
N LEU A 232 23.46 -15.91 -21.20
CA LEU A 232 22.34 -15.77 -20.26
C LEU A 232 22.75 -15.06 -18.95
N MET A 233 23.82 -15.52 -18.29
CA MET A 233 24.29 -14.93 -17.04
C MET A 233 24.78 -13.48 -17.23
N ARG A 234 25.57 -13.24 -18.28
CA ARG A 234 26.04 -11.87 -18.60
C ARG A 234 24.89 -10.94 -18.97
N GLY A 235 23.83 -11.45 -19.60
CA GLY A 235 22.62 -10.69 -19.88
C GLY A 235 21.89 -10.28 -18.60
N ALA A 236 21.79 -11.18 -17.62
CA ALA A 236 21.26 -10.84 -16.30
C ALA A 236 22.15 -9.84 -15.56
N ASP A 237 23.48 -9.98 -15.64
CA ASP A 237 24.42 -9.00 -15.05
C ASP A 237 24.18 -7.59 -15.61
N LEU A 238 24.05 -7.44 -16.94
CA LEU A 238 23.77 -6.15 -17.58
C LEU A 238 22.44 -5.55 -17.12
N MET A 239 21.42 -6.38 -16.97
CA MET A 239 20.09 -5.93 -16.58
C MET A 239 19.96 -5.59 -15.09
N ALA A 240 20.66 -6.32 -14.24
CA ALA A 240 20.56 -6.18 -12.79
C ALA A 240 21.41 -5.00 -12.25
N GLN A 241 22.33 -4.48 -13.06
CA GLN A 241 23.17 -3.32 -12.73
C GLN A 241 22.48 -1.97 -12.96
N HIS A 242 21.23 -1.94 -13.45
CA HIS A 242 20.47 -0.73 -13.81
C HIS A 242 19.13 -0.68 -13.08
#